data_AF-A0A970M204-F1
#
_entry.id   AF-A0A970M204-F1
#
_cell.length_a   1.000
_cell.length_b   1.000
_cell.length_c   1.000
_cell.angle_alpha   90.00
_cell.angle_beta   90.00
_cell.angle_gamma   90.00
#
_symmetry.space_group_name_H-M   'P 1'
#
loop_
_entity.id
_entity.type
_entity.pdbx_description
1 polymer ?
#
loop_
_entity_poly.entity_id
_entity_poly.type
_entity_poly.pdbx_seq_one_letter_code
_entity_poly.pdbx_strand_id
1 'polypeptide(L)'
;MMHNGRELYSLKEIYRIVYDGSRTAPYIGKAKRTKELDPGFIERIMLAVTEVTGCEICSYAHTNMVLEAGMSNEEIQEMLAGVMSDHPESEALA
;
A
#
# COMPACT_ATOMS: atom_id res chain seq x y z
N MET A 1 -16.57 13.02 -2.14
CA MET A 1 -17.01 12.53 -3.47
C MET A 1 -17.29 11.05 -3.29
N MET A 2 -18.54 10.60 -3.42
CA MET A 2 -18.87 9.18 -3.26
C MET A 2 -18.45 8.44 -4.53
N HIS A 3 -17.45 7.55 -4.43
CA HIS A 3 -17.03 6.75 -5.57
C HIS A 3 -18.17 5.80 -5.98
N ASN A 4 -18.64 5.99 -7.21
CA ASN A 4 -19.65 5.17 -7.86
C ASN A 4 -19.14 3.73 -7.92
N GLY A 5 -19.81 2.82 -7.21
CA GLY A 5 -19.37 1.44 -7.02
C GLY A 5 -19.29 0.65 -8.33
N ARG A 6 -18.08 0.56 -8.89
CA ARG A 6 -17.72 -0.50 -9.84
C ARG A 6 -17.27 -1.69 -9.00
N GLU A 7 -17.76 -2.89 -9.28
CA GLU A 7 -17.13 -4.09 -8.71
C GLU A 7 -15.69 -4.16 -9.24
N LEU A 8 -14.72 -3.82 -8.39
CA LEU A 8 -13.30 -3.81 -8.75
C LEU A 8 -12.81 -5.21 -9.11
N TYR A 9 -13.30 -6.21 -8.37
CA TYR A 9 -12.96 -7.62 -8.49
C TYR A 9 -14.15 -8.49 -8.05
N SER A 10 -14.32 -9.64 -8.68
CA SER A 10 -15.20 -10.68 -8.14
C SER A 10 -14.63 -11.28 -6.85
N LEU A 11 -15.48 -11.87 -6.01
CA LEU A 11 -15.03 -12.57 -4.79
C LEU A 11 -13.96 -13.63 -5.06
N LYS A 12 -14.03 -14.29 -6.21
CA LYS A 12 -13.05 -15.29 -6.65
C LYS A 12 -11.69 -14.66 -6.95
N GLU A 13 -11.69 -13.49 -7.57
CA GLU A 13 -10.47 -12.74 -7.87
C GLU A 13 -9.85 -12.18 -6.60
N ILE A 14 -10.65 -11.61 -5.69
CA ILE A 14 -10.20 -11.15 -4.38
C ILE A 14 -9.53 -12.30 -3.62
N TYR A 15 -10.21 -13.45 -3.53
CA TYR A 15 -9.66 -14.63 -2.88
C TYR A 15 -8.31 -15.04 -3.49
N ARG A 16 -8.22 -15.08 -4.83
CA ARG A 16 -6.97 -15.43 -5.51
C ARG A 16 -5.86 -14.42 -5.24
N ILE A 17 -6.13 -13.13 -5.32
CA ILE A 17 -5.15 -12.06 -5.08
C ILE A 17 -4.59 -12.16 -3.65
N VAL A 18 -5.48 -12.31 -2.66
CA VAL A 18 -5.07 -12.44 -1.25
C VAL A 18 -4.30 -13.74 -1.02
N TYR A 19 -4.71 -14.84 -1.66
CA TYR A 19 -4.01 -16.12 -1.58
C TYR A 19 -2.61 -16.05 -2.19
N ASP A 20 -2.47 -15.49 -3.39
CA ASP A 20 -1.17 -15.37 -4.06
C ASP A 20 -0.24 -14.40 -3.31
N GLY A 21 -0.77 -13.27 -2.82
CA GLY A 21 -0.01 -12.32 -1.99
C GLY A 21 0.43 -12.90 -0.65
N SER A 22 -0.44 -13.66 0.03
CA SER A 22 -0.06 -14.30 1.31
C SER A 22 1.02 -15.37 1.13
N ARG A 23 1.07 -16.05 -0.03
CA ARG A 23 2.15 -16.99 -0.36
C ARG A 23 3.52 -16.31 -0.58
N THR A 24 3.54 -15.03 -0.97
CA THR A 24 4.80 -14.28 -1.16
C THR A 24 5.24 -13.53 0.10
N ALA A 25 4.36 -13.37 1.10
CA ALA A 25 4.64 -12.69 2.36
C ALA A 25 5.93 -13.15 3.08
N PRO A 26 6.33 -14.44 3.10
CA PRO A 26 7.59 -14.85 3.72
C PRO A 26 8.84 -14.23 3.07
N TYR A 27 8.81 -14.00 1.75
CA TYR A 27 9.92 -13.38 1.01
C TYR A 27 10.01 -11.89 1.34
N ILE A 28 8.89 -11.18 1.37
CA ILE A 28 8.83 -9.77 1.80
C ILE A 28 9.30 -9.65 3.26
N GLY A 29 8.82 -10.54 4.13
CA GLY A 29 9.25 -10.58 5.53
C GLY A 29 10.75 -10.84 5.68
N LYS A 30 11.35 -11.67 4.81
CA LYS A 30 12.80 -11.86 4.77
C LYS A 30 13.51 -10.58 4.34
N ALA A 31 13.10 -9.94 3.24
CA ALA A 31 13.70 -8.70 2.73
C ALA A 31 13.64 -7.55 3.75
N LYS A 32 12.52 -7.41 4.46
CA LYS A 32 12.37 -6.45 5.57
C LYS A 32 13.37 -6.77 6.71
N ARG A 33 13.51 -8.04 7.11
CA ARG A 33 14.46 -8.45 8.17
C ARG A 33 15.93 -8.30 7.78
N THR A 34 16.27 -8.55 6.51
CA THR A 34 17.64 -8.38 6.00
C THR A 34 17.97 -6.94 5.62
N LYS A 35 17.01 -6.01 5.75
CA LYS A 35 17.12 -4.59 5.35
C LYS A 35 17.44 -4.40 3.87
N GLU A 36 17.06 -5.35 3.03
CA GLU A 36 17.12 -5.22 1.58
C GLU A 36 16.07 -4.23 1.07
N LEU A 37 14.95 -4.10 1.81
CA LEU A 37 13.88 -3.15 1.53
C LEU A 37 13.45 -2.46 2.83
N ASP A 38 13.33 -1.15 2.78
CA ASP A 38 12.78 -0.36 3.88
C ASP A 38 11.27 -0.62 4.02
N PRO A 39 10.78 -0.97 5.23
CA PRO A 39 9.35 -1.19 5.44
C PRO A 39 8.49 0.03 5.12
N GLY A 40 8.92 1.25 5.46
CA GLY A 40 8.17 2.47 5.18
C GLY A 40 8.03 2.71 3.68
N PHE A 41 9.12 2.51 2.93
CA PHE A 41 9.12 2.59 1.47
C PHE A 41 8.15 1.58 0.83
N ILE A 42 8.12 0.32 1.31
CA ILE A 42 7.17 -0.68 0.82
C ILE A 42 5.74 -0.20 1.01
N GLU A 43 5.41 0.30 2.20
CA GLU A 43 4.03 0.69 2.51
C GLU A 43 3.60 1.98 1.77
N ARG A 44 4.53 2.90 1.46
CA ARG A 44 4.27 4.03 0.54
C ARG A 44 3.83 3.56 -0.84
N ILE A 45 4.56 2.60 -1.42
CA ILE A 45 4.16 2.00 -2.71
C ILE A 45 2.76 1.39 -2.59
N MET A 46 2.46 0.71 -1.49
CA MET A 46 1.14 0.11 -1.30
C MET A 46 0.02 1.14 -1.12
N LEU A 47 0.28 2.31 -0.51
CA LEU A 47 -0.68 3.42 -0.47
C LEU A 47 -0.92 4.02 -1.86
N ALA A 48 0.13 4.24 -2.65
CA ALA A 48 -0.01 4.72 -4.03
C ALA A 48 -0.81 3.73 -4.90
N VAL A 49 -0.54 2.42 -4.76
CA VAL A 49 -1.34 1.36 -5.41
C VAL A 49 -2.78 1.41 -4.93
N THR A 50 -3.01 1.61 -3.63
CA THR A 50 -4.37 1.70 -3.07
C THR A 50 -5.15 2.86 -3.68
N GLU A 51 -4.55 4.04 -3.85
CA GLU A 51 -5.19 5.22 -4.46
C GLU A 51 -5.70 4.91 -5.87
N VAL A 52 -4.86 4.30 -6.72
CA VAL A 52 -5.26 3.97 -8.09
C VAL A 52 -6.22 2.78 -8.18
N THR A 53 -6.14 1.82 -7.25
CA THR A 53 -6.93 0.58 -7.32
C THR A 53 -8.26 0.68 -6.57
N GLY A 54 -8.36 1.56 -5.56
CA GLY A 54 -9.58 1.76 -4.76
C GLY A 54 -9.98 0.57 -3.88
N CYS A 55 -9.04 -0.31 -3.52
CA CYS A 55 -9.34 -1.48 -2.67
C CYS A 55 -9.48 -1.07 -1.20
N GLU A 56 -10.69 -1.05 -0.67
CA GLU A 56 -11.00 -0.66 0.72
C GLU A 56 -10.24 -1.48 1.78
N ILE A 57 -10.08 -2.79 1.56
CA ILE A 57 -9.37 -3.68 2.49
C ILE A 57 -7.88 -3.32 2.52
N CYS A 58 -7.27 -3.12 1.35
CA CYS A 58 -5.88 -2.72 1.23
C CYS A 58 -5.67 -1.31 1.81
N SER A 59 -6.61 -0.39 1.56
CA SER A 59 -6.58 0.97 2.11
C SER A 59 -6.49 0.95 3.63
N TYR A 60 -7.40 0.22 4.27
CA TYR A 60 -7.37 0.09 5.73
C TYR A 60 -6.09 -0.60 6.23
N ALA A 61 -5.69 -1.71 5.60
CA ALA A 61 -4.54 -2.49 6.04
C ALA A 61 -3.23 -1.70 5.93
N HIS A 62 -2.95 -1.12 4.76
CA HIS A 62 -1.71 -0.41 4.49
C HIS A 62 -1.65 0.94 5.20
N THR A 63 -2.78 1.63 5.41
CA THR A 63 -2.85 2.84 6.26
C THR A 63 -2.41 2.54 7.70
N ASN A 64 -2.84 1.42 8.29
CA ASN A 64 -2.38 1.05 9.63
C ASN A 64 -0.88 0.71 9.65
N MET A 65 -0.37 0.04 8.61
CA MET A 65 1.05 -0.34 8.53
C MET A 65 1.99 0.87 8.38
N VAL A 66 1.62 1.89 7.59
CA VAL A 66 2.41 3.14 7.50
C VAL A 66 2.40 3.93 8.79
N LEU A 67 1.28 3.93 9.53
CA LEU A 67 1.19 4.58 10.85
C LEU A 67 2.15 3.90 11.84
N GLU A 68 2.17 2.56 11.84
CA GLU A 68 3.12 1.79 12.64
C GLU A 68 4.58 2.02 12.21
N ALA A 69 4.82 2.32 10.93
CA ALA A 69 6.11 2.69 10.40
C ALA A 69 6.53 4.14 10.71
N GLY A 70 5.66 4.94 11.34
CA GLY A 70 5.96 6.30 11.79
C GLY A 70 5.69 7.41 10.76
N MET A 71 4.92 7.10 9.72
CA MET A 71 4.47 8.09 8.73
C MET A 71 3.51 9.10 9.36
N SER A 72 3.59 10.36 8.94
CA SER A 72 2.67 11.40 9.42
C SER A 72 1.27 11.21 8.84
N ASN A 73 0.23 11.66 9.55
CA ASN A 73 -1.13 11.61 9.03
C ASN A 73 -1.26 12.45 7.76
N GLU A 74 -0.53 13.57 7.71
CA GLU A 74 -0.50 14.50 6.58
C GLU A 74 0.04 13.81 5.32
N GLU A 75 1.20 13.14 5.42
CA GLU A 75 1.79 12.35 4.32
C GLU A 75 0.82 11.27 3.83
N ILE A 76 0.17 10.53 4.74
CA ILE A 76 -0.82 9.49 4.39
C ILE A 76 -2.00 10.07 3.61
N GLN A 77 -2.55 11.20 4.07
CA GLN A 77 -3.68 11.86 3.41
C GLN A 77 -3.28 12.38 2.02
N GLU A 78 -2.08 12.93 1.87
CA GLU A 78 -1.54 13.35 0.58
C GLU A 78 -1.40 12.16 -0.38
N MET A 79 -0.82 11.06 0.08
CA MET A 79 -0.67 9.84 -0.73
C MET A 79 -2.02 9.29 -1.21
N LEU A 80 -3.02 9.20 -0.31
CA LEU A 80 -4.36 8.74 -0.65
C LEU A 80 -5.14 9.73 -1.54
N ALA A 81 -4.69 10.99 -1.60
CA ALA A 81 -5.22 12.01 -2.51
C ALA A 81 -4.45 12.07 -3.85
N GLY A 82 -3.48 11.18 -4.07
CA GLY A 82 -2.65 11.14 -5.28
C GLY A 82 -1.56 12.22 -5.32
N VAL A 83 -1.26 12.84 -4.18
CA VAL A 83 -0.22 13.85 -4.03
C VAL A 83 1.07 13.16 -3.59
N MET A 84 2.10 13.20 -4.44
CA MET A 84 3.38 12.51 -4.21
C MET A 84 4.56 13.47 -3.95
N SER A 85 4.30 14.69 -3.47
CA SER A 85 5.32 15.72 -3.28
C SER A 85 6.20 15.59 -2.04
N ASP A 86 5.71 14.95 -0.97
CA ASP A 86 6.40 14.87 0.32
C ASP A 86 6.94 13.47 0.60
N HIS A 87 7.85 13.01 -0.26
CA HIS A 87 8.53 11.71 -0.13
C HIS A 87 10.05 11.87 -0.31
N PRO A 88 10.87 10.97 0.27
CA PRO A 88 12.31 11.00 0.03
C PRO A 88 12.61 10.96 -1.47
N GLU A 89 13.52 11.83 -1.94
CA GLU A 89 13.85 11.97 -3.38
C GLU A 89 14.35 10.65 -4.00
N SER A 90 14.97 9.78 -3.18
CA SER A 90 15.39 8.44 -3.57
C SER A 90 14.25 7.48 -3.92
N GLU A 91 13.02 7.80 -3.54
CA GLU A 91 11.83 6.97 -3.70
C GLU A 91 10.93 7.45 -4.86
N ALA A 92 11.21 8.62 -5.46
CA ALA A 92 10.35 9.28 -6.44
C ALA A 92 10.30 8.63 -7.85
N LEU A 93 11.21 7.70 -8.16
CA LEU A 93 11.33 7.05 -9.48
C LEU A 93 11.01 5.55 -9.47
N ALA A 94 10.56 5.03 -8.32
CA ALA A 94 10.30 3.60 -8.13
C ALA A 94 9.05 3.10 -8.85
#